data_AF-A0A836RD11-F1
#
_entry.id   AF-A0A836RD11-F1
#
_cell.length_a   1.000
_cell.length_b   1.000
_cell.length_c   1.000
_cell.angle_alpha   90.00
_cell.angle_beta   90.00
_cell.angle_gamma   90.00
#
_symmetry.space_group_name_H-M   'P 1'
#
loop_
_entity.id
_entity.type
_entity.pdbx_description
1 polymer ?
#
loop_
_entity_poly.entity_id
_entity_poly.type
_entity_poly.pdbx_seq_one_letter_code
_entity_poly.pdbx_strand_id
1 'polypeptide(L)'
;IPVKRRRGDPFSLKKAVELLKNGEVVGIFPQGGIPEPMSSSYYKIKPGVAYLSLKANVPILPICISGTDRIIPRGKAFFRRVFTEIHIRYGEVIYPDKISFPSLEKKREIILEKLKEEMFACESAYSGR
;
A
#
# COMPACT_ATOMS: atom_id res chain seq x y z
N ILE A 1 -5.93 7.89 -11.84
CA ILE A 1 -5.81 9.26 -11.28
C ILE A 1 -4.36 9.72 -11.47
N PRO A 2 -4.08 10.78 -12.23
CA PRO A 2 -2.71 11.30 -12.37
C PRO A 2 -2.25 11.96 -11.07
N VAL A 3 -1.17 11.46 -10.45
CA VAL A 3 -0.69 11.97 -9.15
C VAL A 3 0.63 12.72 -9.30
N LYS A 4 0.69 13.95 -8.77
CA LYS A 4 1.94 14.70 -8.68
C LYS A 4 2.82 14.13 -7.56
N ARG A 5 4.00 13.62 -7.89
CA ARG A 5 4.88 12.88 -6.95
C ARG A 5 5.74 13.77 -6.02
N ARG A 6 6.09 14.98 -6.46
CA ARG A 6 7.04 15.88 -5.76
C ARG A 6 6.39 16.84 -4.75
N ARG A 7 5.08 17.07 -4.85
CA ARG A 7 4.30 17.92 -3.94
C ARG A 7 3.06 17.16 -3.52
N GLY A 8 2.48 17.50 -2.36
CA GLY A 8 1.15 17.00 -2.00
C GLY A 8 0.16 17.32 -3.12
N ASP A 9 -0.71 16.37 -3.45
CA ASP A 9 -1.72 16.51 -4.51
C ASP A 9 -3.14 16.34 -3.94
N PRO A 10 -3.71 17.42 -3.35
CA PRO A 10 -5.04 17.38 -2.74
C PRO A 10 -6.15 17.02 -3.73
N PHE A 11 -5.97 17.36 -5.02
CA PHE A 11 -6.95 17.05 -6.06
C PHE A 11 -7.03 15.54 -6.29
N SER A 12 -5.87 14.88 -6.41
CA SER A 12 -5.81 13.42 -6.54
C SER A 12 -6.42 12.70 -5.34
N LEU A 13 -6.16 13.19 -4.11
CA LEU A 13 -6.77 12.62 -2.91
C LEU A 13 -8.29 12.82 -2.87
N LYS A 14 -8.78 14.01 -3.20
CA LYS A 14 -10.22 14.28 -3.28
C LYS A 14 -10.90 13.37 -4.30
N LYS A 15 -10.30 13.19 -5.48
CA LYS A 15 -10.85 12.31 -6.52
C LYS A 15 -10.85 10.85 -6.08
N ALA A 16 -9.82 10.40 -5.38
CA ALA A 16 -9.79 9.05 -4.82
C ALA A 16 -10.91 8.83 -3.80
N VAL A 17 -11.19 9.81 -2.92
CA VAL A 17 -12.32 9.73 -1.98
C VAL A 17 -13.66 9.64 -2.72
N GLU A 18 -13.85 10.44 -3.76
CA GLU A 18 -15.07 10.43 -4.58
C GLU A 18 -15.31 9.05 -5.21
N LEU A 19 -14.27 8.47 -5.83
CA LEU A 19 -14.34 7.14 -6.44
C LEU A 19 -14.68 6.07 -5.38
N LEU A 20 -13.99 6.07 -4.24
CA LEU A 20 -14.25 5.12 -3.16
C LEU A 20 -15.69 5.22 -2.64
N LYS A 21 -16.25 6.44 -2.54
CA LYS A 21 -17.65 6.64 -2.13
C LYS A 21 -18.65 6.15 -3.17
N ASN A 22 -18.26 6.11 -4.44
CA ASN A 22 -19.09 5.58 -5.53
C ASN A 22 -18.98 4.05 -5.65
N GLY A 23 -18.28 3.37 -4.74
CA GLY A 23 -18.10 1.92 -4.76
C GLY A 23 -16.94 1.43 -5.64
N GLU A 24 -16.12 2.33 -6.16
CA GLU A 24 -14.96 1.99 -6.99
C GLU A 24 -13.77 1.54 -6.13
N VAL A 25 -12.84 0.80 -6.75
CA VAL A 25 -11.61 0.32 -6.10
C VAL A 25 -10.43 1.23 -6.42
N VAL A 26 -9.66 1.61 -5.40
CA VAL A 26 -8.44 2.40 -5.57
C VAL A 26 -7.22 1.60 -5.09
N GLY A 27 -6.35 1.23 -6.04
CA GLY A 27 -5.05 0.62 -5.74
C GLY A 27 -4.01 1.66 -5.31
N ILE A 28 -3.33 1.41 -4.19
CA ILE A 28 -2.35 2.34 -3.61
C ILE A 28 -1.09 1.57 -3.22
N PHE A 29 0.06 2.08 -3.66
CA PHE A 29 1.36 1.70 -3.13
C PHE A 29 1.74 2.66 -1.98
N PRO A 30 1.57 2.26 -0.71
CA PRO A 30 1.72 3.15 0.45
C PRO A 30 3.11 3.79 0.56
N GLN A 31 4.13 3.15 0.01
CA GLN A 31 5.52 3.63 -0.05
C GLN A 31 5.70 4.83 -1.02
N GLY A 32 4.81 4.98 -2.00
CA GLY A 32 4.83 6.08 -2.97
C GLY A 32 6.00 6.06 -3.98
N GLY A 33 6.67 4.93 -4.14
CA GLY A 33 7.77 4.68 -5.08
C GLY A 33 8.13 3.20 -5.13
N ILE A 34 9.04 2.80 -6.02
CA ILE A 34 9.64 1.46 -5.96
C ILE A 34 10.76 1.55 -4.92
N PRO A 35 10.68 0.82 -3.79
CA PRO A 35 11.69 0.88 -2.76
C PRO A 35 13.02 0.30 -3.27
N GLU A 36 14.12 0.74 -2.67
CA GLU A 36 15.43 0.13 -2.92
C GLU A 36 15.58 -1.14 -2.09
N PRO A 37 16.15 -2.22 -2.65
CA PRO A 37 16.44 -3.43 -1.88
C PRO A 37 17.23 -3.08 -0.62
N MET A 38 16.87 -3.66 0.53
CA MET A 38 17.53 -3.46 1.82
C MET A 38 17.48 -2.01 2.39
N SER A 39 16.69 -1.11 1.81
CA SER A 39 16.53 0.26 2.32
C SER A 39 15.47 0.32 3.43
N SER A 40 15.73 1.09 4.49
CA SER A 40 14.74 1.43 5.53
C SER A 40 13.47 2.11 4.97
N SER A 41 13.53 2.62 3.73
CA SER A 41 12.37 3.17 3.02
C SER A 41 11.32 2.13 2.63
N TYR A 42 11.65 0.83 2.67
CA TYR A 42 10.73 -0.26 2.34
C TYR A 42 9.47 -0.26 3.21
N TYR A 43 9.62 0.09 4.49
CA TYR A 43 8.52 0.13 5.47
C TYR A 43 7.90 1.51 5.68
N LYS A 44 8.31 2.51 4.88
CA LYS A 44 7.78 3.86 5.04
C LYS A 44 6.40 3.97 4.41
N ILE A 45 5.37 3.82 5.23
CA ILE A 45 3.97 4.03 4.83
C ILE A 45 3.62 5.51 4.88
N LYS A 46 3.14 6.05 3.75
CA LYS A 46 2.59 7.40 3.70
C LYS A 46 1.17 7.43 4.30
N PRO A 47 0.80 8.48 5.06
CA PRO A 47 -0.48 8.54 5.77
C PRO A 47 -1.72 8.66 4.87
N GLY A 48 -1.53 8.88 3.55
CA GLY A 48 -2.62 9.04 2.60
C GLY A 48 -3.56 7.85 2.52
N VAL A 49 -3.06 6.62 2.72
CA VAL A 49 -3.90 5.41 2.70
C VAL A 49 -4.94 5.42 3.83
N ALA A 50 -4.49 5.74 5.05
CA ALA A 50 -5.37 5.84 6.22
C ALA A 50 -6.34 7.03 6.08
N TYR A 51 -5.89 8.16 5.51
CA TYR A 51 -6.76 9.29 5.21
C TYR A 51 -7.92 8.89 4.28
N LEU A 52 -7.63 8.17 3.19
CA LEU A 52 -8.65 7.76 2.23
C LEU A 52 -9.68 6.80 2.84
N SER A 53 -9.20 5.78 3.55
CA SER A 53 -10.08 4.82 4.23
C SER A 53 -10.98 5.48 5.26
N LEU A 54 -10.45 6.36 6.13
CA LEU A 54 -11.23 7.08 7.13
C LEU A 54 -12.22 8.08 6.50
N LYS A 55 -11.81 8.78 5.42
CA LYS A 55 -12.63 9.82 4.80
C LYS A 55 -13.76 9.27 3.94
N ALA A 56 -13.53 8.12 3.29
CA ALA A 56 -14.54 7.42 2.51
C ALA A 56 -15.32 6.38 3.35
N ASN A 57 -14.85 6.06 4.56
CA ASN A 57 -15.37 5.00 5.43
C ASN A 57 -15.42 3.63 4.72
N VAL A 58 -14.29 3.26 4.10
CA VAL A 58 -14.15 2.02 3.32
C VAL A 58 -12.98 1.18 3.84
N PRO A 59 -13.08 -0.15 3.78
CA PRO A 59 -12.01 -1.04 4.25
C PRO A 59 -10.75 -0.94 3.38
N ILE A 60 -9.61 -1.31 3.98
CA ILE A 60 -8.34 -1.52 3.27
C ILE A 60 -8.09 -3.01 3.20
N LEU A 61 -7.82 -3.52 1.99
CA LEU A 61 -7.30 -4.88 1.78
C LEU A 61 -5.79 -4.78 1.51
N PRO A 62 -4.93 -5.20 2.45
CA PRO A 62 -3.49 -5.30 2.21
C PRO A 62 -3.22 -6.37 1.16
N ILE A 63 -2.51 -6.00 0.09
CA ILE A 63 -2.08 -6.93 -0.95
C ILE A 63 -0.59 -6.81 -1.13
N CYS A 64 0.05 -7.96 -1.13
CA CYS A 64 1.48 -8.09 -1.23
C CYS A 64 1.87 -8.85 -2.49
N ILE A 65 2.83 -8.31 -3.23
CA ILE A 65 3.27 -8.85 -4.51
C ILE A 65 4.79 -9.02 -4.46
N SER A 66 5.25 -10.26 -4.59
CA SER A 66 6.67 -10.62 -4.52
C SER A 66 7.10 -11.38 -5.77
N GLY A 67 8.41 -11.36 -6.07
CA GLY A 67 9.00 -11.99 -7.26
C GLY A 67 9.04 -11.09 -8.51
N THR A 68 8.36 -9.95 -8.51
CA THR A 68 8.33 -9.02 -9.65
C THR A 68 9.68 -8.37 -9.94
N ASP A 69 10.53 -8.21 -8.92
CA ASP A 69 11.88 -7.65 -9.00
C ASP A 69 12.84 -8.51 -9.82
N ARG A 70 12.60 -9.83 -9.88
CA ARG A 70 13.39 -10.81 -10.64
C ARG A 70 13.05 -10.80 -12.14
N ILE A 71 11.88 -10.27 -12.52
CA ILE A 71 11.39 -10.20 -13.90
C ILE A 71 11.97 -8.99 -14.63
N ILE A 72 11.79 -7.80 -14.06
CA ILE A 72 12.33 -6.53 -14.59
C ILE A 72 13.09 -5.82 -13.46
N PRO A 73 14.39 -6.08 -13.33
CA PRO A 73 15.22 -5.38 -12.35
C PRO A 73 15.22 -3.87 -12.63
N ARG A 74 15.13 -3.07 -11.56
CA ARG A 74 15.09 -1.59 -11.63
C ARG A 74 16.27 -1.07 -12.49
N GLY A 75 15.96 -0.29 -13.53
CA GLY A 75 16.96 0.33 -14.40
C GLY A 75 17.52 -0.55 -15.53
N LYS A 76 16.97 -1.75 -15.77
CA LYS A 76 17.39 -2.62 -16.88
C LYS A 76 16.24 -2.86 -17.86
N ALA A 77 16.48 -2.64 -19.14
CA ALA A 77 15.49 -2.82 -20.22
C ALA A 77 15.31 -4.29 -20.67
N PHE A 78 16.04 -5.23 -20.06
CA PHE A 78 16.10 -6.61 -20.52
C PHE A 78 15.43 -7.56 -19.52
N PHE A 79 14.41 -8.29 -19.99
CA PHE A 79 13.78 -9.39 -19.25
C PHE A 79 14.84 -10.47 -19.00
N ARG A 80 15.23 -10.65 -17.73
CA ARG A 80 16.35 -11.55 -17.40
C ARG A 80 15.94 -13.01 -17.21
N ARG A 81 14.65 -13.31 -16.99
CA ARG A 81 14.17 -14.67 -16.71
C ARG A 81 12.74 -14.88 -17.22
N VAL A 82 12.62 -15.73 -18.24
CA VAL A 82 11.38 -16.46 -18.55
C VAL A 82 11.20 -17.46 -17.38
N PHE A 83 10.00 -17.61 -16.80
CA PHE A 83 9.70 -18.49 -15.65
C PHE A 83 10.07 -17.97 -14.24
N THR A 84 9.77 -16.72 -13.92
CA THR A 84 9.78 -16.28 -12.50
C THR A 84 8.38 -16.43 -11.90
N GLU A 85 8.30 -17.09 -10.74
CA GLU A 85 7.06 -17.16 -9.97
C GLU A 85 6.73 -15.81 -9.32
N ILE A 86 5.49 -15.37 -9.50
CA ILE A 86 4.93 -14.21 -8.79
C ILE A 86 4.09 -14.75 -7.65
N HIS A 87 4.38 -14.31 -6.43
CA HIS A 87 3.57 -14.65 -5.27
C HIS A 87 2.71 -13.45 -4.89
N ILE A 88 1.41 -13.70 -4.71
CA ILE A 88 0.45 -12.72 -4.22
C ILE A 88 -0.07 -13.20 -2.87
N ARG A 89 0.01 -12.34 -1.86
CA ARG A 89 -0.56 -12.58 -0.52
C ARG A 89 -1.60 -11.51 -0.22
N TYR A 90 -2.76 -11.95 0.24
CA TYR A 90 -3.81 -11.09 0.77
C TYR A 90 -3.69 -11.09 2.29
N GLY A 91 -3.64 -9.89 2.89
CA GLY A 91 -3.61 -9.70 4.34
C GLY A 91 -5.01 -9.60 4.94
N GLU A 92 -5.09 -9.35 6.24
CA GLU A 92 -6.37 -9.13 6.91
C GLU A 92 -6.99 -7.79 6.52
N VAL A 93 -8.31 -7.78 6.30
CA VAL A 93 -9.05 -6.58 5.92
C VAL A 93 -9.14 -5.62 7.11
N ILE A 94 -8.66 -4.39 6.92
CA ILE A 94 -8.68 -3.33 7.93
C ILE A 94 -9.93 -2.48 7.73
N TYR A 95 -10.88 -2.60 8.65
CA TYR A 95 -12.14 -1.87 8.65
C TYR A 95 -12.03 -0.59 9.50
N PRO A 96 -12.15 0.63 8.92
CA PRO A 96 -11.98 1.88 9.68
C PRO A 96 -13.09 2.13 10.72
N ASP A 97 -14.28 1.62 10.45
CA ASP A 97 -15.48 1.69 11.29
C ASP A 97 -15.39 0.78 12.53
N LYS A 98 -14.71 -0.38 12.42
CA LYS A 98 -14.50 -1.32 13.54
C LYS A 98 -13.44 -0.87 14.55
N ILE A 99 -12.69 0.21 14.26
CA ILE A 99 -11.68 0.75 15.16
C ILE A 99 -12.37 1.66 16.20
N SER A 100 -12.58 1.10 17.40
CA SER A 100 -13.29 1.75 18.51
C SER A 100 -12.44 2.78 19.26
N PHE A 101 -12.20 3.93 18.61
CA PHE A 101 -11.54 5.08 19.23
C PHE A 101 -12.24 6.39 18.82
N PRO A 102 -12.43 7.35 19.74
CA PRO A 102 -13.10 8.61 19.41
C PRO A 102 -12.23 9.56 18.56
N SER A 103 -10.90 9.50 18.71
CA SER A 103 -10.00 10.40 17.97
C SER A 103 -9.61 9.84 16.60
N LEU A 104 -9.78 10.67 15.56
CA LEU A 104 -9.36 10.33 14.19
C LEU A 104 -7.86 10.09 14.08
N GLU A 105 -7.06 10.79 14.88
CA GLU A 105 -5.61 10.62 14.90
C GLU A 105 -5.20 9.23 15.38
N LYS A 106 -5.84 8.72 16.43
CA LYS A 106 -5.56 7.38 16.95
C LYS A 106 -6.05 6.30 15.98
N LYS A 107 -7.22 6.48 15.37
CA LYS A 107 -7.67 5.57 14.30
C LYS A 107 -6.66 5.50 13.16
N ARG A 108 -6.15 6.66 12.72
CA ARG A 108 -5.14 6.74 11.66
C ARG A 108 -3.86 6.00 12.06
N GLU A 109 -3.37 6.20 13.27
CA GLU A 109 -2.17 5.53 13.78
C GLU A 109 -2.33 4.00 13.74
N ILE A 110 -3.44 3.49 14.27
CA ILE A 110 -3.74 2.04 14.32
C ILE A 110 -3.83 1.45 12.90
N ILE A 111 -4.45 2.15 11.95
CA ILE A 111 -4.52 1.70 10.56
C ILE A 111 -3.11 1.58 9.97
N LEU A 112 -2.24 2.56 10.22
CA LEU A 112 -0.87 2.56 9.70
C LEU A 112 -0.01 1.48 10.35
N GLU A 113 -0.23 1.20 11.63
CA GLU A 113 0.44 0.13 12.37
C GLU A 113 0.05 -1.25 11.83
N LYS A 114 -1.26 -1.55 11.75
CA LYS A 114 -1.78 -2.79 11.14
C LYS A 114 -1.26 -2.99 9.72
N LEU A 115 -1.23 -1.94 8.91
CA LEU A 115 -0.72 -2.03 7.54
C LEU A 115 0.79 -2.31 7.50
N LYS A 116 1.58 -1.79 8.46
CA LYS A 116 3.01 -2.12 8.58
C LYS A 116 3.22 -3.57 8.96
N GLU A 117 2.44 -4.10 9.90
CA GLU A 117 2.50 -5.50 10.31
C GLU A 117 2.27 -6.44 9.12
N GLU A 118 1.25 -6.15 8.30
CA GLU A 118 0.95 -6.92 7.09
C GLU A 118 2.07 -6.86 6.05
N MET A 119 2.67 -5.67 5.85
CA MET A 119 3.83 -5.52 4.97
C MET A 119 5.05 -6.31 5.48
N PHE A 120 5.29 -6.31 6.79
CA PHE A 120 6.40 -7.05 7.39
C PHE A 120 6.20 -8.57 7.34
N ALA A 121 4.99 -9.05 7.62
CA ALA A 121 4.64 -10.46 7.55
C ALA A 121 4.81 -11.02 6.13
N CYS A 122 4.45 -10.21 5.14
CA CYS A 122 4.62 -10.52 3.73
C CYS A 122 6.09 -10.64 3.30
N GLU A 123 6.94 -9.71 3.72
CA GLU A 123 8.37 -9.79 3.42
C GLU A 123 9.02 -10.99 4.11
N SER A 124 8.71 -11.21 5.38
CA SER A 124 9.23 -12.36 6.14
C SER A 124 8.88 -13.69 5.47
N ALA A 125 7.66 -13.81 4.93
CA ALA A 125 7.22 -14.99 4.19
C ALA A 125 7.94 -15.20 2.84
N TYR A 126 8.50 -14.14 2.25
CA TYR A 126 9.23 -14.21 0.98
C TYR A 126 10.74 -14.37 1.17
N SER A 127 11.35 -13.67 2.13
CA SER A 127 12.80 -13.78 2.42
C SER A 127 13.22 -15.15 2.97
N GLY A 128 12.27 -15.92 3.52
CA GLY A 128 12.48 -17.31 3.92
C GLY A 128 12.41 -18.33 2.79
N ARG A 129 12.29 -17.91 1.52
CA ARG A 129 12.19 -18.79 0.33
C ARG A 129 13.35 -18.60 -0.65
#